data_AF-D6ABI9-F1
#
_entry.id   AF-D6ABI9-F1
#
_cell.length_a   1.000
_cell.length_b   1.000
_cell.length_c   1.000
_cell.angle_alpha   90.00
_cell.angle_beta   90.00
_cell.angle_gamma   90.00
#
_symmetry.space_group_name_H-M   'P 1'
#
loop_
_entity.id
_entity.type
_entity.pdbx_description
1 polymer ?
#
loop_
_entity_poly.entity_id
_entity_poly.type
_entity_poly.pdbx_seq_one_letter_code
_entity_poly.pdbx_strand_id
1 'polypeptide(L)'
;MRTAIAAAFVLARLKPGRLRRVLARCARGARPASYAETLEVLEAVTATSRRCASRYGCLPRSVAVALACRMSGVWPDWCAGVWATPPFSPHAWVLAEGRTVGEQAEAADLRPLMVVTVREGVQGERGGGDDGGGGTGGSGPGSGQTA
;
A
#
# COMPACT_ATOMS: atom_id res chain seq x y z
N MET A 1 -15.48 -13.67 7.43
CA MET A 1 -14.36 -14.51 6.95
C MET A 1 -14.70 -15.37 5.74
N ARG A 2 -15.54 -16.41 5.85
CA ARG A 2 -15.86 -17.34 4.74
C ARG A 2 -16.40 -16.64 3.47
N THR A 3 -17.24 -15.62 3.65
CA THR A 3 -17.78 -14.79 2.55
C THR A 3 -16.67 -14.05 1.79
N ALA A 4 -15.73 -13.43 2.50
CA ALA A 4 -14.58 -12.77 1.90
C ALA A 4 -13.70 -13.75 1.11
N ILE A 5 -13.47 -14.94 1.65
CA ILE A 5 -12.70 -16.01 0.98
C ILE A 5 -13.41 -16.48 -0.30
N ALA A 6 -14.72 -16.74 -0.24
CA ALA A 6 -15.51 -17.14 -1.41
C ALA A 6 -15.50 -16.05 -2.50
N ALA A 7 -15.73 -14.79 -2.10
CA ALA A 7 -15.64 -13.65 -3.01
C ALA A 7 -14.25 -13.53 -3.63
N ALA A 8 -13.19 -13.69 -2.84
CA ALA A 8 -11.82 -13.64 -3.34
C ALA A 8 -11.52 -14.68 -4.41
N PHE A 9 -12.03 -15.91 -4.28
CA PHE A 9 -11.87 -16.93 -5.32
C PHE A 9 -12.60 -16.59 -6.62
N VAL A 10 -13.76 -15.92 -6.54
CA VAL A 10 -14.48 -15.45 -7.73
C VAL A 10 -13.71 -14.27 -8.37
N LEU A 11 -13.29 -13.30 -7.56
CA LEU A 11 -12.58 -12.11 -8.04
C LEU A 11 -11.20 -12.44 -8.62
N ALA A 12 -10.49 -13.42 -8.07
CA ALA A 12 -9.19 -13.88 -8.56
C ALA A 12 -9.25 -14.46 -10.00
N ARG A 13 -10.44 -14.77 -10.52
CA ARG A 13 -10.64 -15.22 -11.91
C ARG A 13 -10.84 -14.06 -12.89
N LEU A 14 -10.99 -12.83 -12.40
CA LEU A 14 -11.18 -11.67 -13.26
C LEU A 14 -9.87 -11.31 -13.96
N LYS A 15 -9.99 -10.71 -15.16
CA LYS A 15 -8.87 -10.04 -15.82
C LYS A 15 -8.25 -9.00 -14.89
N PRO A 16 -6.91 -8.80 -14.87
CA PRO A 16 -6.23 -7.91 -13.92
C PRO A 16 -6.84 -6.50 -13.82
N GLY A 17 -7.17 -5.88 -14.95
CA GLY A 17 -7.80 -4.55 -14.96
C GLY A 17 -9.20 -4.52 -14.33
N ARG A 18 -9.98 -5.60 -14.43
CA ARG A 18 -11.29 -5.72 -13.77
C ARG A 18 -11.12 -5.94 -12.27
N LEU A 19 -10.20 -6.82 -11.86
CA LEU A 19 -9.87 -7.04 -10.45
C LEU A 19 -9.46 -5.72 -9.79
N ARG A 20 -8.52 -4.97 -10.40
CA ARG A 20 -8.07 -3.67 -9.91
C ARG A 20 -9.23 -2.71 -9.67
N ARG A 21 -10.16 -2.58 -10.62
CA ARG A 21 -11.30 -1.67 -10.51
C ARG A 21 -12.24 -2.07 -9.37
N VAL A 22 -12.49 -3.36 -9.18
CA VAL A 22 -13.32 -3.86 -8.08
C VAL A 22 -12.64 -3.58 -6.74
N LEU A 23 -11.36 -3.92 -6.58
CA LEU A 23 -10.62 -3.68 -5.34
C LEU A 23 -10.53 -2.19 -5.02
N ALA A 24 -10.25 -1.34 -6.01
CA ALA A 24 -10.23 0.12 -5.82
C ALA A 24 -11.61 0.65 -5.39
N ARG A 25 -12.70 0.08 -5.90
CA ARG A 25 -14.05 0.43 -5.45
C ARG A 25 -14.28 0.02 -4.00
N CYS A 26 -13.82 -1.17 -3.60
CA CYS A 26 -13.88 -1.67 -2.23
C CYS A 26 -13.06 -0.80 -1.26
N ALA A 27 -11.86 -0.38 -1.66
CA ALA A 27 -10.96 0.41 -0.82
C ALA A 27 -11.55 1.76 -0.37
N ARG A 28 -12.42 2.37 -1.17
CA ARG A 28 -12.94 3.72 -0.90
C ARG A 28 -13.67 3.81 0.45
N GLY A 29 -13.36 4.88 1.18
CA GLY A 29 -13.97 5.21 2.47
C GLY A 29 -13.49 4.36 3.64
N ALA A 30 -12.53 3.46 3.44
CA ALA A 30 -11.84 2.78 4.53
C ALA A 30 -10.69 3.63 5.06
N ARG A 31 -10.34 3.43 6.33
CA ARG A 31 -9.10 3.94 6.92
C ARG A 31 -7.92 3.05 6.50
N PRO A 32 -6.67 3.55 6.42
CA PRO A 32 -5.50 2.67 6.34
C PRO A 32 -5.51 1.62 7.47
N ALA A 33 -5.21 0.36 7.12
CA ALA A 33 -5.04 -0.70 8.11
C ALA A 33 -3.65 -0.65 8.75
N SER A 34 -3.57 -0.95 10.05
CA SER A 34 -2.29 -1.22 10.72
C SER A 34 -1.72 -2.59 10.35
N TYR A 35 -0.43 -2.80 10.63
CA TYR A 35 0.20 -4.09 10.44
C TYR A 35 -0.47 -5.18 11.29
N ALA A 36 -0.77 -4.87 12.56
CA ALA A 36 -1.39 -5.81 13.50
C ALA A 36 -2.78 -6.26 13.05
N GLU A 37 -3.67 -5.32 12.68
CA GLU A 37 -5.00 -5.63 12.16
C GLU A 37 -4.93 -6.52 10.91
N THR A 38 -3.98 -6.22 10.02
CA THR A 38 -3.83 -6.97 8.76
C THR A 38 -3.28 -8.37 9.00
N LEU A 39 -2.33 -8.52 9.93
CA LEU A 39 -1.74 -9.82 10.28
C LEU A 39 -2.78 -10.75 10.92
N GLU A 40 -3.56 -10.25 11.87
CA GLU A 40 -4.63 -11.02 12.51
C GLU A 40 -5.62 -11.55 11.47
N VAL A 41 -6.03 -10.71 10.52
CA VAL A 41 -6.92 -11.11 9.43
C VAL A 41 -6.26 -12.15 8.52
N LEU A 42 -4.97 -12.00 8.21
CA LEU A 42 -4.21 -12.95 7.40
C LEU A 42 -4.14 -14.34 8.06
N GLU A 43 -3.85 -14.38 9.36
CA GLU A 43 -3.82 -15.61 10.15
C GLU A 43 -5.20 -16.28 10.16
N ALA A 44 -6.27 -15.51 10.39
CA ALA A 44 -7.62 -16.04 10.37
C ALA A 44 -8.05 -16.57 8.97
N VAL A 45 -7.65 -15.90 7.88
CA VAL A 45 -7.89 -16.35 6.50
C VAL A 45 -7.18 -17.68 6.23
N THR A 46 -5.89 -17.77 6.59
CA THR A 46 -5.06 -18.94 6.31
C THR A 46 -5.46 -20.14 7.17
N ALA A 47 -5.86 -19.92 8.43
CA ALA A 47 -6.47 -20.94 9.28
C ALA A 47 -7.80 -21.46 8.73
N THR A 48 -8.61 -20.60 8.10
CA THR A 48 -9.92 -20.98 7.56
C THR A 48 -9.85 -21.70 6.20
N SER A 49 -8.81 -21.47 5.40
CA SER A 49 -8.73 -21.95 4.01
C SER A 49 -7.35 -22.48 3.66
N ARG A 50 -7.24 -23.81 3.50
CA ARG A 50 -6.02 -24.48 3.03
C ARG A 50 -5.51 -23.95 1.69
N ARG A 51 -6.43 -23.57 0.79
CA ARG A 51 -6.04 -23.01 -0.51
C ARG A 51 -5.46 -21.60 -0.37
N CYS A 52 -5.93 -20.80 0.59
CA CYS A 52 -5.30 -19.53 0.93
C CYS A 52 -3.97 -19.73 1.66
N ALA A 53 -3.83 -20.77 2.50
CA ALA A 53 -2.56 -21.10 3.16
C ALA A 53 -1.48 -21.66 2.21
N SER A 54 -1.86 -22.17 1.04
CA SER A 54 -0.93 -22.74 0.05
C SER A 54 0.01 -21.69 -0.57
N ARG A 55 1.23 -22.10 -0.92
CA ARG A 55 2.22 -21.30 -1.66
C ARG A 55 1.66 -20.69 -2.94
N TYR A 56 0.84 -21.45 -3.68
CA TYR A 56 0.22 -21.00 -4.94
C TYR A 56 -1.09 -20.21 -4.75
N GLY A 57 -1.49 -19.98 -3.49
CA GLY A 57 -2.72 -19.29 -3.13
C GLY A 57 -2.59 -17.78 -2.94
N CYS A 58 -1.47 -17.17 -3.30
CA CYS A 58 -1.14 -15.77 -2.98
C CYS A 58 -2.21 -14.77 -3.47
N LEU A 59 -2.70 -14.93 -4.70
CA LEU A 59 -3.73 -14.06 -5.26
C LEU A 59 -5.06 -14.13 -4.48
N PRO A 60 -5.73 -15.28 -4.36
CA PRO A 60 -6.98 -15.34 -3.58
C PRO A 60 -6.76 -15.07 -2.08
N ARG A 61 -5.59 -15.37 -1.50
CA ARG A 61 -5.27 -15.03 -0.11
C ARG A 61 -5.23 -13.52 0.10
N SER A 62 -4.40 -12.80 -0.64
CA SER A 62 -4.24 -11.34 -0.50
C SER A 62 -5.57 -10.60 -0.75
N VAL A 63 -6.37 -11.05 -1.73
CA VAL A 63 -7.72 -10.49 -1.97
C VAL A 63 -8.66 -10.79 -0.80
N ALA A 64 -8.64 -12.01 -0.24
CA ALA A 64 -9.47 -12.35 0.91
C ALA A 64 -9.13 -11.51 2.14
N VAL A 65 -7.83 -11.29 2.40
CA VAL A 65 -7.35 -10.43 3.49
C VAL A 65 -7.84 -9.00 3.29
N ALA A 66 -7.62 -8.40 2.12
CA ALA A 66 -8.07 -7.03 1.84
C ALA A 66 -9.60 -6.87 2.00
N LEU A 67 -10.39 -7.84 1.52
CA LEU A 67 -11.85 -7.82 1.68
C LEU A 67 -12.28 -8.00 3.14
N ALA A 68 -11.63 -8.88 3.89
CA ALA A 68 -11.95 -9.10 5.30
C ALA A 68 -11.58 -7.88 6.16
N CYS A 69 -10.42 -7.26 5.93
CA CYS A 69 -10.06 -5.96 6.48
C CYS A 69 -11.14 -4.90 6.14
N ARG A 70 -11.61 -4.87 4.89
CA ARG A 70 -12.63 -3.92 4.46
C ARG A 70 -13.94 -4.06 5.21
N MET A 71 -14.32 -5.28 5.57
CA MET A 71 -15.52 -5.54 6.38
C MET A 71 -15.38 -4.94 7.79
N SER A 72 -14.16 -4.77 8.29
CA SER A 72 -13.85 -4.09 9.56
C SER A 72 -13.59 -2.58 9.42
N GLY A 73 -13.81 -2.00 8.23
CA GLY A 73 -13.66 -0.56 7.99
C GLY A 73 -12.23 -0.10 7.69
N VAL A 74 -11.28 -1.03 7.58
CA VAL A 74 -9.87 -0.76 7.26
C VAL A 74 -9.47 -1.32 5.91
N TRP A 75 -8.39 -0.80 5.33
CA TRP A 75 -7.86 -1.29 4.06
C TRP A 75 -6.33 -1.33 4.11
N PRO A 76 -5.72 -2.52 3.97
CA PRO A 76 -4.31 -2.61 3.68
C PRO A 76 -4.07 -2.30 2.20
N ASP A 77 -2.88 -1.82 1.89
CA ASP A 77 -2.47 -1.63 0.50
C ASP A 77 -2.36 -2.99 -0.18
N TRP A 78 -3.27 -3.26 -1.12
CA TRP A 78 -3.24 -4.51 -1.86
C TRP A 78 -2.27 -4.39 -3.03
N CYS A 79 -1.36 -5.33 -3.15
CA CYS A 79 -0.31 -5.34 -4.15
C CYS A 79 -0.36 -6.59 -5.02
N ALA A 80 -0.11 -6.42 -6.32
CA ALA A 80 0.24 -7.49 -7.24
C ALA A 80 1.47 -7.11 -8.05
N GLY A 81 2.36 -8.07 -8.24
CA GLY A 81 3.65 -7.82 -8.85
C GLY A 81 4.43 -9.12 -8.96
N VAL A 82 5.72 -9.04 -8.67
CA VAL A 82 6.66 -10.14 -8.90
C VAL A 82 7.67 -10.25 -7.76
N TRP A 83 8.15 -11.48 -7.54
CA TRP A 83 9.45 -11.72 -6.94
C TRP A 83 10.52 -11.28 -7.94
N ALA A 84 11.28 -10.25 -7.58
CA ALA A 84 12.30 -9.65 -8.44
C ALA A 84 13.64 -10.37 -8.32
N THR A 85 13.88 -11.07 -7.21
CA THR A 85 15.01 -11.99 -7.06
C THR A 85 14.70 -13.34 -7.70
N PRO A 86 15.68 -14.01 -8.33
CA PRO A 86 15.48 -15.33 -8.92
C PRO A 86 15.01 -16.36 -7.87
N PRO A 87 14.03 -17.22 -8.21
CA PRO A 87 13.32 -17.27 -9.48
C PRO A 87 12.24 -16.19 -9.62
N PHE A 88 12.23 -15.49 -10.76
CA PHE A 88 11.19 -14.52 -11.08
C PHE A 88 9.82 -15.18 -11.12
N SER A 89 8.87 -14.69 -10.32
CA SER A 89 7.55 -15.32 -10.18
C SER A 89 6.48 -14.29 -9.86
N PRO A 90 5.27 -14.38 -10.46
CA PRO A 90 4.17 -13.51 -10.09
C PRO A 90 3.74 -13.73 -8.64
N HIS A 91 3.43 -12.63 -7.95
CA HIS A 91 3.01 -12.65 -6.56
C HIS A 91 1.93 -11.61 -6.28
N ALA A 92 1.17 -11.85 -5.22
CA ALA A 92 0.20 -10.89 -4.70
C ALA A 92 0.22 -10.94 -3.18
N TRP A 93 0.26 -9.77 -2.55
CA TRP A 93 0.44 -9.59 -1.11
C TRP A 93 -0.31 -8.35 -0.63
N VAL A 94 -0.26 -8.09 0.67
CA VAL A 94 -0.77 -6.86 1.27
C VAL A 94 0.35 -6.15 2.01
N LEU A 95 0.32 -4.83 1.97
CA LEU A 95 1.18 -3.94 2.75
C LEU A 95 0.32 -3.21 3.79
N ALA A 96 0.87 -3.03 4.98
CA ALA A 96 0.31 -2.18 6.01
C ALA A 96 1.45 -1.47 6.73
N GLU A 97 1.32 -0.16 6.93
CA GLU A 97 2.38 0.68 7.53
C GLU A 97 3.73 0.53 6.79
N GLY A 98 3.68 0.42 5.45
CA GLY A 98 4.87 0.26 4.60
C GLY A 98 5.53 -1.13 4.66
N ARG A 99 4.94 -2.10 5.35
CA ARG A 99 5.52 -3.43 5.58
C ARG A 99 4.70 -4.54 4.94
N THR A 100 5.38 -5.52 4.35
CA THR A 100 4.76 -6.76 3.85
C THR A 100 4.20 -7.58 5.00
N VAL A 101 2.94 -7.97 4.92
CA VAL A 101 2.28 -8.73 5.97
C VAL A 101 2.22 -10.21 5.61
N GLY A 102 2.74 -11.07 6.49
CA GLY A 102 2.68 -12.53 6.35
C GLY A 102 3.56 -13.11 5.25
N GLU A 103 4.43 -12.30 4.64
CA GLU A 103 5.40 -12.75 3.64
C GLU A 103 6.77 -12.90 4.31
N GLN A 104 7.47 -13.99 4.00
CA GLN A 104 8.84 -14.26 4.47
C GLN A 104 9.89 -13.55 3.60
N ALA A 105 9.45 -12.71 2.65
CA ALA A 105 10.30 -11.95 1.74
C ALA A 105 10.86 -10.72 2.46
N GLU A 106 12.10 -10.34 2.17
CA GLU A 106 12.52 -8.98 2.45
C GLU A 106 11.77 -8.03 1.51
N ALA A 107 11.44 -6.82 1.96
CA ALA A 107 10.68 -5.86 1.13
C ALA A 107 11.36 -5.58 -0.23
N ALA A 108 12.68 -5.72 -0.30
CA ALA A 108 13.46 -5.55 -1.53
C ALA A 108 13.23 -6.64 -2.58
N ASP A 109 12.78 -7.84 -2.18
CA ASP A 109 12.55 -8.99 -3.06
C ASP A 109 11.25 -8.86 -3.86
N LEU A 110 10.32 -8.02 -3.40
CA LEU A 110 9.02 -7.84 -4.03
C LEU A 110 8.95 -6.51 -4.78
N ARG A 111 8.57 -6.58 -6.06
CA ARG A 111 8.35 -5.40 -6.89
C ARG A 111 6.87 -5.28 -7.25
N PRO A 112 6.13 -4.31 -6.67
CA PRO A 112 4.74 -4.09 -7.03
C PRO A 112 4.62 -3.54 -8.46
N LEU A 113 3.72 -4.12 -9.25
CA LEU A 113 3.33 -3.62 -10.58
C LEU A 113 1.95 -2.97 -10.54
N MET A 114 1.15 -3.33 -9.53
CA MET A 114 -0.18 -2.81 -9.29
C MET A 114 -0.37 -2.66 -7.78
N VAL A 115 -0.78 -1.47 -7.36
CA VAL A 115 -1.14 -1.16 -5.97
C VAL A 115 -2.56 -0.60 -5.92
N VAL A 116 -3.32 -1.05 -4.94
CA VAL A 116 -4.64 -0.50 -4.58
C VAL A 116 -4.58 -0.06 -3.14
N THR A 117 -4.45 1.26 -2.94
CA THR A 117 -4.40 1.93 -1.64
C THR A 117 -5.70 2.70 -1.37
N VAL A 118 -5.96 3.03 -0.12
CA VAL A 118 -6.91 4.11 0.21
C VAL A 118 -6.32 5.40 -0.28
N ARG A 119 -6.97 6.07 -1.23
CA ARG A 119 -6.49 7.37 -1.73
C ARG A 119 -6.35 8.31 -0.55
N GLU A 120 -5.13 8.73 -0.22
CA GLU A 120 -4.95 10.03 0.41
C GLU A 120 -5.56 11.07 -0.53
N GLY A 121 -6.37 11.97 0.01
CA GLY A 121 -6.87 13.09 -0.77
C GLY A 121 -5.67 13.76 -1.44
N VAL A 122 -5.77 14.02 -2.75
CA VAL A 122 -4.81 14.84 -3.47
C VAL A 122 -4.71 16.17 -2.73
N GLN A 123 -3.64 16.40 -1.96
CA GLN A 123 -3.21 17.76 -1.65
C GLN A 123 -2.65 18.29 -2.96
N GLY A 124 -3.45 19.09 -3.65
CA GLY A 124 -2.99 19.79 -4.83
C GLY A 124 -1.81 20.65 -4.44
N GLU A 125 -0.69 20.49 -5.15
CA GLU A 125 0.35 21.50 -5.24
C GLU A 125 -0.30 22.78 -5.80
N ARG A 126 -0.82 23.60 -4.89
CA ARG A 126 -1.20 24.99 -5.14
C ARG A 126 -0.18 25.87 -4.45
N GLY A 127 0.58 26.59 -5.27
CA GLY A 127 1.01 27.94 -4.96
C GLY A 127 2.37 28.07 -4.31
N GLY A 128 3.31 28.57 -5.10
CA GLY A 128 4.57 29.15 -4.63
C GLY A 128 5.23 29.90 -5.77
N GLY A 129 4.51 30.85 -6.38
CA GLY A 129 5.13 31.84 -7.25
C GLY A 129 5.97 32.75 -6.37
N ASP A 130 7.28 32.76 -6.59
CA ASP A 130 8.22 33.62 -5.92
C ASP A 130 8.51 34.84 -6.82
N ASP A 131 7.63 35.83 -6.71
CA ASP A 131 7.84 37.18 -7.23
C ASP A 131 7.98 38.12 -6.01
N GLY A 132 9.14 38.75 -5.82
CA GLY A 132 9.23 39.88 -4.87
C GLY A 132 10.60 40.19 -4.30
N GLY A 133 11.40 40.96 -5.05
CA GLY A 133 12.64 41.56 -4.56
C GLY A 133 12.48 42.60 -3.44
N GLY A 134 13.60 42.94 -2.80
CA GLY A 134 13.65 44.02 -1.81
C GLY A 134 14.94 44.05 -0.99
N GLY A 135 16.11 44.09 -1.62
CA GLY A 135 17.38 44.33 -0.92
C GLY A 135 17.53 45.82 -0.60
N THR A 136 17.26 46.21 0.65
CA THR A 136 17.60 47.54 1.18
C THR A 136 18.91 47.47 1.96
N GLY A 137 19.79 48.43 1.69
CA GLY A 137 21.13 48.52 2.24
C GLY A 137 21.18 49.01 3.69
N GLY A 138 22.32 48.73 4.33
CA GLY A 138 22.72 49.28 5.60
C GLY A 138 24.23 49.46 5.63
N SER A 139 24.69 50.65 5.29
CA SER A 139 26.06 51.12 5.52
C SER A 139 26.24 51.54 6.98
N GLY A 140 27.37 51.19 7.58
CA GLY A 140 27.83 51.72 8.88
C GLY A 140 29.35 51.50 9.02
N PRO A 141 30.16 52.54 9.31
CA PRO A 141 31.60 52.52 9.09
C PRO A 141 32.39 52.03 10.31
N GLY A 142 33.43 51.23 10.07
CA GLY A 142 34.45 50.90 11.06
C GLY A 142 35.68 51.78 10.87
N SER A 143 35.80 52.83 11.69
CA SER A 143 37.02 53.62 11.86
C SER A 143 37.66 53.31 13.21
N GLY A 144 38.95 52.96 13.22
CA GLY A 144 39.74 52.83 14.45
C GLY A 144 41.12 52.20 14.20
N GLN A 145 42.13 53.06 14.07
CA GLN A 145 43.54 52.80 13.79
C GLN A 145 44.36 52.46 15.06
N THR A 146 45.47 51.75 14.82
CA THR A 146 46.82 51.82 15.45
C THR A 146 47.02 51.53 16.95
N ALA A 147 47.86 50.54 17.25
CA ALA A 147 49.24 50.72 17.71
C ALA A 147 50.08 49.46 17.39
#